data_AF-A0A7Y5H5V0-F1
#
_entry.id   AF-A0A7Y5H5V0-F1
#
_cell.length_a   1.000
_cell.length_b   1.000
_cell.length_c   1.000
_cell.angle_alpha   90.00
_cell.angle_beta   90.00
_cell.angle_gamma   90.00
#
_symmetry.space_group_name_H-M   'P 1'
#
loop_
_entity.id
_entity.type
_entity.pdbx_description
1 polymer ?
#
loop_
_entity_poly.entity_id
_entity_poly.type
_entity_poly.pdbx_seq_one_letter_code
_entity_poly.pdbx_strand_id
1 'polypeptide(L)'
;MRDYVLFAVLAGLAWGLGGYFEKSGLRAMGIPPIAGITLRTGVAFILLALLSIPAWKQIANVNDTTAWVMIIIGGGVVAGSLGMWSFYKSLSTTENLGVTLALAFSISPIAGTVMGLFKSNQPMNWQTGIGLVTIIIGIIILQTSHTPTTKP
;
A
#
# COMPACT_ATOMS: atom_id res chain seq x y z
N MET A 1 9.09 -21.62 5.79
CA MET A 1 8.32 -20.35 5.92
C MET A 1 7.14 -20.46 4.95
N ARG A 2 5.90 -20.13 5.33
CA ARG A 2 4.75 -20.29 4.42
C ARG A 2 4.88 -19.32 3.24
N ASP A 3 4.54 -19.73 2.02
CA ASP A 3 4.80 -18.97 0.78
C ASP A 3 4.27 -17.53 0.82
N TYR A 4 3.13 -17.29 1.49
CA TYR A 4 2.57 -15.94 1.62
C TYR A 4 3.47 -14.98 2.42
N VAL A 5 4.28 -15.48 3.36
CA VAL A 5 5.22 -14.65 4.14
C VAL A 5 6.32 -14.14 3.23
N LEU A 6 6.83 -14.99 2.34
CA LEU A 6 7.85 -14.61 1.37
C LEU A 6 7.33 -13.50 0.44
N PHE A 7 6.14 -13.68 -0.14
CA PHE A 7 5.55 -12.66 -1.01
C PHE A 7 5.21 -11.36 -0.27
N ALA A 8 4.76 -11.43 0.98
CA ALA A 8 4.50 -10.24 1.79
C ALA A 8 5.79 -9.45 2.09
N VAL A 9 6.88 -10.15 2.40
CA VAL A 9 8.20 -9.52 2.59
C VAL A 9 8.71 -8.89 1.29
N LEU A 10 8.61 -9.60 0.17
CA LEU A 10 8.98 -9.06 -1.14
C LEU A 10 8.15 -7.83 -1.51
N ALA A 11 6.84 -7.84 -1.22
CA ALA A 11 5.99 -6.68 -1.41
C ALA A 11 6.46 -5.49 -0.57
N GLY A 12 6.75 -5.71 0.72
CA GLY A 12 7.29 -4.66 1.60
C GLY A 12 8.61 -4.08 1.09
N LEU A 13 9.54 -4.92 0.64
CA LEU A 13 10.81 -4.50 0.04
C LEU A 13 10.59 -3.69 -1.25
N ALA A 14 9.73 -4.16 -2.15
CA ALA A 14 9.42 -3.48 -3.40
C ALA A 14 8.77 -2.11 -3.17
N TRP A 15 7.84 -2.00 -2.21
CA TRP A 15 7.24 -0.72 -1.84
C TRP A 15 8.24 0.24 -1.20
N GLY A 16 9.14 -0.25 -0.34
CA GLY A 16 10.19 0.56 0.26
C GLY A 16 11.18 1.11 -0.76
N LEU A 17 11.76 0.23 -1.60
CA LEU A 17 12.72 0.62 -2.64
C LEU A 17 12.07 1.50 -3.71
N GLY A 18 10.88 1.12 -4.18
CA GLY A 18 10.13 1.90 -5.16
C GLY A 18 9.80 3.30 -4.66
N GLY A 19 9.37 3.43 -3.39
CA GLY A 19 9.12 4.74 -2.78
C GLY A 19 10.35 5.63 -2.71
N TYR A 20 11.54 5.06 -2.48
CA TYR A 20 12.80 5.81 -2.52
C TYR A 20 13.11 6.36 -3.93
N PHE A 21 13.10 5.50 -4.95
CA PHE A 21 13.41 5.91 -6.32
C PHE A 21 12.40 6.92 -6.86
N GLU A 22 11.11 6.74 -6.54
CA GLU A 22 10.06 7.64 -6.98
C GLU A 22 10.15 9.00 -6.32
N LYS A 23 10.35 9.06 -4.99
CA LYS A 23 10.60 10.33 -4.29
C LYS A 23 11.82 11.05 -4.86
N SER A 24 12.89 10.31 -5.14
CA SER A 24 14.12 10.86 -5.71
C SER A 24 13.92 11.39 -7.13
N GLY A 25 13.22 10.64 -7.99
CA GLY A 25 12.91 11.04 -9.35
C GLY A 25 11.97 12.25 -9.43
N LEU A 26 10.93 12.29 -8.59
CA LEU A 26 10.03 13.44 -8.47
C LEU A 26 10.79 14.72 -8.10
N ARG A 27 11.68 14.62 -7.11
CA ARG A 27 12.53 15.74 -6.68
C ARG A 27 13.51 16.18 -7.77
N ALA A 28 14.14 15.24 -8.46
CA ALA A 28 15.09 15.53 -9.53
C ALA A 28 14.44 16.24 -10.73
N MET A 29 13.20 15.88 -11.07
CA MET A 29 12.47 16.46 -12.21
C MET A 29 11.60 17.67 -11.84
N GLY A 30 11.36 17.93 -10.55
CA GLY A 30 10.49 19.03 -10.11
C GLY A 30 9.02 18.88 -10.53
N ILE A 31 8.57 17.66 -10.82
CA ILE A 31 7.20 17.38 -11.29
C ILE A 31 6.24 17.10 -10.13
N PRO A 32 4.94 17.39 -10.28
CA PRO A 32 3.97 17.13 -9.22
C PRO A 32 3.79 15.62 -8.97
N PRO A 33 3.48 15.20 -7.72
CA PRO A 33 3.37 13.78 -7.36
C PRO A 33 2.34 13.01 -8.18
N ILE A 34 1.24 13.68 -8.57
CA ILE A 34 0.19 13.09 -9.39
C ILE A 34 0.71 12.68 -10.78
N ALA A 35 1.69 13.40 -11.35
CA ALA A 35 2.28 13.02 -12.63
C ALA A 35 3.18 11.78 -12.49
N GLY A 36 4.01 11.73 -11.44
CA GLY A 36 4.87 10.58 -11.18
C GLY A 36 4.09 9.30 -10.92
N ILE A 37 3.04 9.37 -10.10
CA ILE A 37 2.20 8.20 -9.83
C ILE A 37 1.44 7.71 -11.06
N THR A 38 0.94 8.61 -11.92
CA THR A 38 0.30 8.21 -13.18
C THR A 38 1.27 7.48 -14.09
N LEU A 39 2.50 7.98 -14.24
CA LEU A 39 3.54 7.32 -15.04
C LEU A 39 3.88 5.93 -14.48
N ARG A 40 4.12 5.85 -13.17
CA ARG A 40 4.36 4.58 -12.47
C ARG A 40 3.22 3.60 -12.71
N THR A 41 1.98 4.02 -12.53
CA THR A 41 0.81 3.15 -12.69
C THR A 41 0.66 2.69 -14.13
N GLY A 42 0.98 3.52 -15.12
CA GLY A 42 1.05 3.12 -16.52
C GLY A 42 2.08 2.02 -16.78
N VAL A 43 3.30 2.18 -16.25
CA VAL A 43 4.35 1.15 -16.35
C VAL A 43 3.93 -0.15 -15.65
N ALA A 44 3.39 -0.04 -14.42
CA ALA A 44 2.90 -1.19 -13.66
C ALA A 44 1.76 -1.91 -14.40
N PHE A 45 0.82 -1.17 -15.00
CA PHE A 45 -0.26 -1.74 -15.80
C PHE A 45 0.28 -2.54 -16.99
N ILE A 46 1.25 -2.01 -17.74
CA ILE A 46 1.84 -2.74 -18.87
C ILE A 46 2.50 -4.04 -18.40
N LEU A 47 3.32 -3.98 -17.36
CA LEU A 47 4.01 -5.17 -16.84
C LEU A 47 3.03 -6.22 -16.30
N LEU A 48 2.02 -5.80 -15.54
CA LEU A 48 1.00 -6.71 -14.99
C LEU A 48 0.09 -7.26 -16.09
N ALA A 49 -0.23 -6.48 -17.13
CA ALA A 49 -0.98 -6.97 -18.28
C ALA A 49 -0.21 -8.08 -19.00
N LEU A 50 1.10 -7.89 -19.24
CA LEU A 50 1.95 -8.91 -19.86
C LEU A 50 2.06 -10.18 -18.99
N LEU A 51 2.30 -10.03 -17.69
CA LEU A 51 2.41 -11.16 -16.77
C LEU A 51 1.09 -11.91 -16.59
N SER A 52 -0.05 -11.24 -16.78
CA SER A 52 -1.38 -11.85 -16.59
C SER A 52 -1.92 -12.56 -17.83
N ILE A 53 -1.28 -12.46 -19.00
CA ILE A 53 -1.73 -13.10 -20.27
C ILE A 53 -2.18 -14.57 -20.07
N PRO A 54 -1.42 -15.45 -19.36
CA PRO A 54 -1.84 -16.83 -19.17
C PRO A 54 -3.13 -17.01 -18.36
N ALA A 55 -3.46 -16.04 -17.50
CA ALA A 55 -4.62 -16.07 -16.63
C ALA A 55 -5.89 -15.50 -17.28
N TRP A 56 -5.80 -14.81 -18.42
CA TRP A 56 -6.95 -14.13 -19.05
C TRP A 56 -8.06 -15.11 -19.46
N LYS A 57 -7.69 -16.35 -19.83
CA LYS A 57 -8.68 -17.40 -20.15
C LYS A 57 -9.49 -17.84 -18.93
N GLN A 58 -8.93 -17.71 -17.72
CA GLN A 58 -9.58 -18.13 -16.48
C GLN A 58 -10.61 -17.08 -16.02
N ILE A 59 -10.33 -15.80 -16.25
CA ILE A 59 -11.25 -14.70 -15.87
C ILE A 59 -12.39 -14.50 -16.87
N ALA A 60 -12.23 -14.95 -18.13
CA ALA A 60 -13.24 -14.78 -19.18
C ALA A 60 -14.59 -15.45 -18.87
N ASN A 61 -14.61 -16.45 -17.99
CA ASN A 61 -15.81 -17.23 -17.65
C ASN A 61 -16.35 -16.92 -16.23
N VAL A 62 -15.82 -15.91 -15.54
CA VAL A 62 -16.25 -15.57 -14.17
C VAL A 62 -17.48 -14.66 -14.21
N ASN A 63 -18.65 -15.25 -13.92
CA ASN A 63 -19.94 -14.55 -13.86
C ASN A 63 -20.35 -14.17 -12.43
N ASP A 64 -19.47 -13.47 -11.71
CA ASP A 64 -19.79 -12.89 -10.39
C ASP A 64 -19.61 -11.37 -10.42
N THR A 65 -20.70 -10.66 -10.71
CA THR A 65 -20.73 -9.19 -10.75
C THR A 65 -20.31 -8.56 -9.43
N THR A 66 -20.65 -9.19 -8.30
CA THR A 66 -20.32 -8.63 -6.98
C THR A 66 -18.81 -8.71 -6.76
N ALA A 67 -18.19 -9.85 -7.07
CA ALA A 67 -16.74 -10.01 -6.99
C ALA A 67 -16.02 -9.00 -7.90
N TRP A 68 -16.51 -8.80 -9.13
CA TRP A 68 -15.97 -7.79 -10.04
C TRP A 68 -16.05 -6.37 -9.47
N VAL A 69 -17.17 -6.00 -8.88
CA VAL A 69 -17.33 -4.69 -8.21
C VAL A 69 -16.37 -4.55 -7.03
N MET A 70 -16.19 -5.59 -6.21
CA MET A 70 -15.23 -5.55 -5.10
C MET A 70 -13.79 -5.33 -5.58
N ILE A 71 -13.40 -5.98 -6.69
CA ILE A 71 -12.06 -5.82 -7.28
C ILE A 71 -11.90 -4.42 -7.89
N ILE A 72 -12.84 -3.98 -8.71
CA ILE A 72 -12.73 -2.72 -9.45
C ILE A 72 -12.85 -1.52 -8.50
N ILE A 73 -13.86 -1.50 -7.64
CA ILE A 73 -14.10 -0.36 -6.75
C ILE A 73 -13.18 -0.43 -5.53
N GLY A 74 -13.14 -1.56 -4.82
CA GLY A 74 -12.31 -1.70 -3.61
C GLY A 74 -10.81 -1.72 -3.95
N GLY A 75 -10.43 -2.58 -4.90
CA GLY A 75 -9.03 -2.71 -5.33
C GLY A 75 -8.56 -1.55 -6.21
N GLY A 76 -9.28 -1.25 -7.29
CA GLY A 76 -8.87 -0.25 -8.27
C GLY A 76 -9.06 1.21 -7.82
N VAL A 77 -10.27 1.57 -7.39
CA VAL A 77 -10.59 2.96 -7.04
C VAL A 77 -10.08 3.32 -5.64
N VAL A 78 -10.49 2.56 -4.61
CA VAL A 78 -10.16 2.89 -3.21
C VAL A 78 -8.67 2.68 -2.95
N ALA A 79 -8.14 1.46 -3.12
CA ALA A 79 -6.73 1.20 -2.86
C ALA A 79 -5.82 1.75 -3.98
N GLY A 80 -6.13 1.44 -5.24
CA GLY A 80 -5.29 1.73 -6.40
C GLY A 80 -5.29 3.18 -6.89
N SER A 81 -6.26 4.01 -6.47
CA SER A 81 -6.32 5.42 -6.86
C SER A 81 -6.25 6.34 -5.64
N LEU A 82 -7.23 6.27 -4.72
CA LEU A 82 -7.28 7.16 -3.55
C LEU A 82 -6.16 6.89 -2.56
N GLY A 83 -5.93 5.62 -2.19
CA GLY A 83 -4.85 5.23 -1.26
C GLY A 83 -3.48 5.58 -1.83
N MET A 84 -3.26 5.19 -3.09
CA MET A 84 -2.09 5.54 -3.87
C MET A 84 -1.85 7.07 -3.90
N TRP A 85 -2.81 7.88 -4.35
CA TRP A 85 -2.65 9.34 -4.38
C TRP A 85 -2.34 9.94 -3.00
N SER A 86 -3.06 9.50 -1.96
CA SER A 86 -2.85 9.99 -0.59
C SER A 86 -1.46 9.67 -0.07
N PHE A 87 -0.97 8.44 -0.31
CA PHE A 87 0.38 8.00 0.03
C PHE A 87 1.43 8.87 -0.67
N TYR A 88 1.31 9.06 -1.98
CA TYR A 88 2.31 9.82 -2.75
C TYR A 88 2.28 11.31 -2.48
N LYS A 89 1.11 11.87 -2.17
CA LYS A 89 1.01 13.24 -1.68
C LYS A 89 1.77 13.39 -0.36
N SER A 90 1.57 12.50 0.60
CA SER A 90 2.33 12.48 1.86
C SER A 90 3.83 12.29 1.64
N LEU A 91 4.21 11.39 0.73
CA LEU A 91 5.60 11.12 0.38
C LEU A 91 6.34 12.34 -0.18
N SER A 92 5.63 13.16 -0.94
CA SER A 92 6.17 14.39 -1.52
C SER A 92 6.40 15.49 -0.49
N THR A 93 5.60 15.52 0.59
CA THR A 93 5.66 16.57 1.62
C THR A 93 6.58 16.21 2.79
N THR A 94 6.83 14.93 3.02
CA THR A 94 7.70 14.47 4.11
C THR A 94 9.19 14.52 3.74
N GLU A 95 10.06 14.78 4.72
CA GLU A 95 11.50 14.57 4.55
C GLU A 95 11.87 13.10 4.80
N ASN A 96 11.18 12.43 5.71
CA ASN A 96 11.46 11.06 6.13
C ASN A 96 10.57 10.03 5.42
N LEU A 97 11.16 9.31 4.47
CA LEU A 97 10.51 8.21 3.74
C LEU A 97 10.06 7.07 4.69
N GLY A 98 10.91 6.71 5.66
CA GLY A 98 10.67 5.58 6.57
C GLY A 98 9.43 5.78 7.43
N VAL A 99 9.26 6.98 8.00
CA VAL A 99 8.07 7.32 8.82
C VAL A 99 6.79 7.28 7.99
N THR A 100 6.81 7.81 6.76
CA THR A 100 5.63 7.80 5.87
C THR A 100 5.25 6.38 5.44
N LEU A 101 6.23 5.54 5.09
CA LEU A 101 6.01 4.13 4.79
C LEU A 101 5.43 3.40 6.01
N ALA A 102 6.06 3.57 7.18
CA ALA A 102 5.62 2.93 8.40
C ALA A 102 4.17 3.31 8.74
N LEU A 103 3.82 4.59 8.68
CA LEU A 103 2.46 5.05 8.94
C LEU A 103 1.44 4.47 7.96
N ALA A 104 1.68 4.59 6.66
CA ALA A 104 0.74 4.16 5.64
C ALA A 104 0.49 2.64 5.69
N PHE A 105 1.55 1.84 5.80
CA PHE A 105 1.45 0.38 5.77
C PHE A 105 1.15 -0.27 7.13
N SER A 106 1.35 0.43 8.24
CA SER A 106 1.00 -0.11 9.56
C SER A 106 -0.46 0.13 9.93
N ILE A 107 -1.15 1.06 9.28
CA ILE A 107 -2.60 1.26 9.45
C ILE A 107 -3.40 0.22 8.64
N SER A 108 -2.86 -0.32 7.54
CA SER A 108 -3.60 -1.27 6.70
C SER A 108 -4.03 -2.57 7.41
N PRO A 109 -3.23 -3.20 8.30
CA PRO A 109 -3.67 -4.34 9.08
C PRO A 109 -4.83 -3.99 10.01
N ILE A 110 -4.83 -2.81 10.62
CA ILE A 110 -5.92 -2.33 11.47
C ILE A 110 -7.20 -2.21 10.65
N ALA A 111 -7.15 -1.50 9.51
CA ALA A 111 -8.29 -1.32 8.63
C ALA A 111 -8.82 -2.67 8.09
N GLY A 112 -7.93 -3.57 7.69
CA GLY A 112 -8.26 -4.90 7.20
C GLY A 112 -8.93 -5.77 8.26
N THR A 113 -8.39 -5.80 9.49
CA THR A 113 -8.98 -6.54 10.61
C THR A 113 -10.35 -5.98 10.98
N VAL A 114 -10.50 -4.65 11.07
CA VAL A 114 -11.79 -4.01 11.36
C VAL A 114 -12.85 -4.39 10.32
N MET A 115 -12.52 -4.33 9.03
CA MET A 115 -13.43 -4.75 7.97
C MET A 115 -13.74 -6.27 8.01
N GLY A 116 -12.73 -7.10 8.34
CA GLY A 116 -12.90 -8.54 8.51
C GLY A 116 -13.84 -8.91 9.65
N LEU A 117 -13.81 -8.14 10.74
CA LEU A 117 -14.71 -8.28 11.88
C LEU A 117 -16.12 -7.82 11.53
N PHE A 118 -16.28 -6.68 10.85
CA PHE A 118 -17.60 -6.19 10.42
C PHE A 118 -18.32 -7.17 9.49
N LYS A 119 -17.59 -7.88 8.64
CA LYS A 119 -18.16 -8.92 7.76
C LYS A 119 -18.28 -10.30 8.42
N SER A 120 -17.95 -10.45 9.71
CA SER A 120 -17.87 -11.74 10.42
C SER A 120 -17.00 -12.81 9.73
N ASN A 121 -16.09 -12.38 8.85
CA ASN A 121 -15.24 -13.28 8.07
C ASN A 121 -13.98 -13.72 8.83
N GLN A 122 -13.65 -13.08 9.96
CA GLN A 122 -12.49 -13.41 10.79
C GLN A 122 -12.86 -13.31 12.28
N PRO A 123 -12.72 -14.40 13.07
CA PRO A 123 -12.92 -14.31 14.51
C PRO A 123 -11.79 -13.49 15.15
N MET A 124 -12.14 -12.55 16.02
CA MET A 124 -11.14 -11.82 16.80
C MET A 124 -10.49 -12.77 17.80
N ASN A 125 -9.20 -13.05 17.61
CA ASN A 125 -8.41 -13.75 18.61
C ASN A 125 -7.58 -12.74 19.42
N TRP A 126 -7.33 -13.03 20.69
CA TRP A 126 -6.60 -12.13 21.59
C TRP A 126 -5.19 -11.82 21.09
N GLN A 127 -4.52 -12.77 20.41
CA GLN A 127 -3.22 -12.52 19.77
C GLN A 127 -3.31 -11.46 18.67
N THR A 128 -4.42 -11.41 17.91
CA THR A 128 -4.64 -10.38 16.89
C THR A 128 -4.74 -9.01 17.57
N GLY A 129 -5.48 -8.91 18.67
CA GLY A 129 -5.60 -7.68 19.45
C GLY A 129 -4.25 -7.16 19.94
N ILE A 130 -3.42 -8.03 20.52
CA ILE A 130 -2.07 -7.67 20.98
C ILE A 130 -1.18 -7.24 19.81
N GLY A 131 -1.26 -7.95 18.68
CA GLY A 131 -0.53 -7.59 17.47
C GLY A 131 -0.87 -6.18 16.99
N LEU A 132 -2.16 -5.85 16.91
CA LEU A 132 -2.62 -4.51 16.51
C LEU A 132 -2.14 -3.42 17.48
N VAL A 133 -2.21 -3.67 18.80
CA VAL A 133 -1.70 -2.73 19.81
C VAL A 133 -0.19 -2.51 19.65
N THR A 134 0.56 -3.57 19.41
CA THR A 134 2.02 -3.50 19.21
C THR A 134 2.37 -2.69 17.96
N ILE A 135 1.61 -2.85 16.88
CA ILE A 135 1.75 -2.04 15.67
C ILE A 135 1.53 -0.56 15.98
N ILE A 136 0.46 -0.21 16.70
CA ILE A 136 0.15 1.18 17.08
C ILE A 136 1.29 1.77 17.91
N ILE A 137 1.81 1.03 18.89
CA ILE A 137 2.95 1.48 19.71
C ILE A 137 4.18 1.71 18.83
N GLY A 138 4.48 0.79 17.91
CA GLY A 138 5.60 0.93 16.98
C GLY A 138 5.47 2.17 16.09
N ILE A 139 4.26 2.47 15.59
CA ILE A 139 3.98 3.70 14.84
C ILE A 139 4.28 4.94 15.69
N ILE A 140 3.78 4.99 16.92
CA ILE A 140 3.97 6.14 17.83
C ILE A 140 5.45 6.38 18.08
N ILE A 141 6.22 5.32 18.37
CA ILE A 141 7.68 5.41 18.59
C ILE A 141 8.39 5.94 17.35
N LEU A 142 8.05 5.45 16.16
CA LEU A 142 8.65 5.92 14.91
C LEU A 142 8.31 7.39 14.64
N GLN A 143 7.09 7.82 14.92
CA GLN A 143 6.69 9.23 14.78
C GLN A 143 7.45 10.14 15.76
N THR A 144 7.55 9.77 17.03
CA THR A 144 8.23 10.59 18.05
C THR A 144 9.75 10.59 17.89
N SER A 145 10.33 9.56 17.26
CA SER A 145 11.76 9.53 16.92
C SER A 145 12.15 10.56 15.85
N HIS A 146 11.18 11.16 15.15
CA HIS A 146 11.46 12.12 14.10
C HIS A 146 11.68 13.53 14.68
N THR A 147 12.94 13.95 14.75
CA THR A 147 13.29 15.36 15.01
C THR A 147 13.08 16.16 13.72
N PRO A 148 12.26 17.23 13.70
CA PRO A 148 12.15 18.09 12.54
C PRO A 148 13.52 18.70 12.25
N THR A 149 14.05 18.44 11.06
CA THR A 149 15.21 19.17 10.54
C THR A 149 14.78 20.60 10.26
N THR A 150 14.94 21.49 11.24
CA THR A 150 14.87 22.94 11.01
C THR A 150 16.00 23.30 10.07
N LYS A 151 15.73 23.41 8.76
CA LYS A 151 16.64 24.14 7.88
C LYS A 151 16.40 25.63 8.10
N PRO A 152 17.46 26.42 8.38
CA PRO A 152 17.39 27.87 8.35
C PRO A 152 17.07 28.39 6.94
#